data_AF-U4TQW7-F1
#
_entry.id   AF-U4TQW7-F1
#
_cell.length_a   1.000
_cell.length_b   1.000
_cell.length_c   1.000
_cell.angle_alpha   90.00
_cell.angle_beta   90.00
_cell.angle_gamma   90.00
#
_symmetry.space_group_name_H-M   'P 1'
#
loop_
_entity.id
_entity.type
_entity.pdbx_description
1 polymer ?
#
loop_
_entity_poly.entity_id
_entity_poly.type
_entity_poly.pdbx_seq_one_letter_code
_entity_poly.pdbx_strand_id
1 'polypeptide(L)'
;MANTVLYVHLETVSNLTVSYGMNADDFLAGIPDIPHHLLLLTPVNNDEMVDPHTGFNVVSGEEDVAAYMKDPKIFPKKWIDYQHTLYLDQITPQEVAEMLYLGHAYNHITPPFYYKLGNQYVYLDRPDRTQKIYYRNLDQFFVSLDHAIARHVREREVELQFWRKLRNETIAPLPDHLWVTLRPLLIDGVLFSFDDIRVHQRDYEVPLYQLRRKLLLTDQTWLRGEDDLVGLLKYSRKQQKWRFEAPKTERNGEDVNA
;
A
#
# COMPACT_ATOMS: atom_id res chain seq x y z
N MET A 1 14.66 8.26 -7.52
CA MET A 1 13.59 8.74 -8.43
C MET A 1 12.29 8.53 -7.70
N ALA A 2 11.42 9.53 -7.63
CA ALA A 2 10.08 9.35 -7.07
C ALA A 2 9.38 8.25 -7.89
N ASN A 3 8.67 7.37 -7.22
CA ASN A 3 7.88 6.37 -7.92
C ASN A 3 6.63 7.08 -8.44
N THR A 4 6.50 7.23 -9.74
CA THR A 4 5.45 8.06 -10.37
C THR A 4 4.17 7.28 -10.66
N VAL A 5 4.11 6.03 -10.19
CA VAL A 5 2.95 5.17 -10.26
C VAL A 5 2.63 4.60 -8.87
N LEU A 6 1.34 4.43 -8.61
CA LEU A 6 0.82 3.74 -7.45
C LEU A 6 -0.08 2.60 -7.94
N TYR A 7 0.26 1.36 -7.63
CA TYR A 7 -0.61 0.22 -7.92
C TYR A 7 -1.19 -0.33 -6.63
N VAL A 8 -2.44 -0.76 -6.68
CA VAL A 8 -3.14 -1.38 -5.56
C VAL A 8 -4.01 -2.52 -6.07
N HIS A 9 -3.90 -3.67 -5.41
CA HIS A 9 -4.84 -4.78 -5.49
C HIS A 9 -5.30 -5.17 -4.09
N LEU A 10 -6.61 -5.32 -3.91
CA LEU A 10 -7.27 -5.56 -2.64
C LEU A 10 -7.96 -6.93 -2.61
N GLU A 11 -7.50 -7.80 -1.71
CA GLU A 11 -8.13 -9.08 -1.40
C GLU A 11 -8.97 -8.97 -0.13
N THR A 12 -10.29 -8.82 -0.28
CA THR A 12 -11.20 -8.59 0.85
C THR A 12 -11.44 -9.80 1.73
N VAL A 13 -11.29 -11.03 1.20
CA VAL A 13 -11.50 -12.26 1.99
C VAL A 13 -10.39 -12.44 3.03
N SER A 14 -9.16 -12.07 2.67
CA SER A 14 -7.98 -12.23 3.53
C SER A 14 -7.56 -10.92 4.21
N ASN A 15 -8.33 -9.82 4.02
CA ASN A 15 -7.96 -8.45 4.37
C ASN A 15 -6.50 -8.12 4.02
N LEU A 16 -6.15 -8.37 2.77
CA LEU A 16 -4.79 -8.33 2.26
C LEU A 16 -4.70 -7.32 1.12
N THR A 17 -3.63 -6.55 1.08
CA THR A 17 -3.34 -5.67 -0.05
C THR A 17 -2.00 -6.02 -0.67
N VAL A 18 -1.93 -5.86 -1.99
CA VAL A 18 -0.69 -5.87 -2.75
C VAL A 18 -0.56 -4.51 -3.41
N SER A 19 0.47 -3.76 -3.06
CA SER A 19 0.66 -2.41 -3.55
C SER A 19 2.07 -2.16 -4.06
N TYR A 20 2.22 -1.11 -4.87
CA TYR A 20 3.51 -0.58 -5.32
C TYR A 20 3.43 0.94 -5.28
N GLY A 21 4.50 1.61 -4.86
CA GLY A 21 4.52 3.07 -4.74
C GLY A 21 3.99 3.63 -3.43
N MET A 22 3.64 2.76 -2.48
CA MET A 22 3.46 3.13 -1.06
C MET A 22 4.80 3.01 -0.31
N ASN A 23 4.95 3.78 0.76
CA ASN A 23 6.13 3.73 1.63
C ASN A 23 5.75 3.60 3.11
N ALA A 24 6.75 3.49 3.98
CA ALA A 24 6.54 3.33 5.42
C ALA A 24 5.81 4.52 6.06
N ASP A 25 6.03 5.75 5.58
CA ASP A 25 5.33 6.93 6.12
C ASP A 25 3.83 6.89 5.76
N ASP A 26 3.46 6.41 4.57
CA ASP A 26 2.05 6.23 4.19
C ASP A 26 1.37 5.17 5.07
N PHE A 27 2.07 4.05 5.32
CA PHE A 27 1.57 3.00 6.20
C PHE A 27 1.38 3.52 7.64
N LEU A 28 2.43 4.12 8.21
CA LEU A 28 2.43 4.65 9.58
C LEU A 28 1.39 5.74 9.80
N ALA A 29 1.08 6.55 8.78
CA ALA A 29 0.05 7.56 8.86
C ALA A 29 -1.38 6.98 8.85
N GLY A 30 -1.57 5.74 8.37
CA GLY A 30 -2.88 5.10 8.29
C GLY A 30 -3.23 4.18 9.45
N ILE A 31 -2.28 3.88 10.33
CA ILE A 31 -2.51 3.07 11.53
C ILE A 31 -2.76 3.96 12.75
N PRO A 32 -3.59 3.53 13.72
CA PRO A 32 -3.89 4.33 14.90
C PRO A 32 -2.68 4.51 15.81
N ASP A 33 -1.87 3.45 15.97
CA ASP A 33 -0.73 3.40 16.85
C ASP A 33 0.41 2.61 16.19
N ILE A 34 1.65 3.01 16.45
CA ILE A 34 2.83 2.27 16.00
C ILE A 34 2.94 0.97 16.80
N PRO A 35 3.18 -0.19 16.18
CA PRO A 35 3.37 -1.42 16.93
C PRO A 35 4.54 -1.31 17.90
N HIS A 36 4.35 -1.83 19.13
CA HIS A 36 5.44 -1.85 20.12
C HIS A 36 6.47 -2.93 19.84
N HIS A 37 6.06 -4.02 19.20
CA HIS A 37 6.93 -5.16 18.99
C HIS A 37 6.72 -5.78 17.62
N LEU A 38 7.83 -6.11 16.96
CA LEU A 38 7.89 -6.79 15.69
C LEU A 38 8.69 -8.07 15.82
N LEU A 39 8.17 -9.15 15.25
CA LEU A 39 8.89 -10.40 15.01
C LEU A 39 9.27 -10.45 13.54
N LEU A 40 10.57 -10.53 13.25
CA LEU A 40 11.11 -10.38 11.90
C LEU A 40 11.09 -11.73 11.16
N LEU A 41 10.47 -11.73 9.98
CA LEU A 41 10.32 -12.90 9.11
C LEU A 41 11.43 -12.97 8.04
N THR A 42 12.52 -12.27 8.27
CA THR A 42 13.75 -12.29 7.46
C THR A 42 14.69 -13.41 7.93
N PRO A 43 15.73 -13.77 7.15
CA PRO A 43 16.78 -14.65 7.66
C PRO A 43 17.35 -14.14 8.98
N VAL A 44 17.60 -15.05 9.92
CA VAL A 44 18.03 -14.71 11.28
C VAL A 44 19.44 -14.09 11.27
N ASN A 45 19.57 -12.95 11.93
CA ASN A 45 20.83 -12.30 12.24
C ASN A 45 21.21 -12.56 13.71
N ASN A 46 22.30 -13.29 13.95
CA ASN A 46 22.74 -13.62 15.31
C ASN A 46 23.36 -12.43 16.07
N ASP A 47 23.68 -11.34 15.36
CA ASP A 47 24.19 -10.11 15.97
C ASP A 47 23.07 -9.19 16.50
N GLU A 48 21.81 -9.53 16.20
CA GLU A 48 20.61 -8.84 16.67
C GLU A 48 19.90 -9.65 17.76
N MET A 49 18.94 -9.04 18.46
CA MET A 49 18.14 -9.75 19.45
C MET A 49 17.35 -10.87 18.78
N VAL A 50 17.53 -12.10 19.26
CA VAL A 50 16.78 -13.29 18.84
C VAL A 50 15.93 -13.75 20.00
N ASP A 51 14.63 -13.93 19.77
CA ASP A 51 13.74 -14.52 20.75
C ASP A 51 14.07 -16.02 20.92
N PRO A 52 14.34 -16.50 22.16
CA PRO A 52 14.82 -17.86 22.38
C PRO A 52 13.76 -18.94 22.15
N HIS A 53 12.47 -18.58 22.21
CA HIS A 53 11.38 -19.55 22.05
C HIS A 53 11.03 -19.77 20.58
N THR A 54 10.88 -18.69 19.83
CA THR A 54 10.48 -18.71 18.42
C THR A 54 11.65 -18.78 17.45
N GLY A 55 12.84 -18.33 17.86
CA GLY A 55 14.05 -18.29 17.04
C GLY A 55 14.10 -17.17 16.02
N PHE A 56 13.17 -16.20 16.06
CA PHE A 56 13.17 -15.05 15.16
C PHE A 56 13.88 -13.85 15.78
N ASN A 57 14.39 -12.95 14.93
CA ASN A 57 14.79 -11.63 15.40
C ASN A 57 13.59 -10.81 15.86
N VAL A 58 13.82 -9.93 16.84
CA VAL A 58 12.79 -9.04 17.38
C VAL A 58 13.24 -7.59 17.39
N VAL A 59 12.30 -6.68 17.14
CA VAL A 59 12.44 -5.23 17.35
C VAL A 59 11.37 -4.82 18.36
N SER A 60 11.75 -4.07 19.38
CA SER A 60 10.84 -3.71 20.49
C SER A 60 11.02 -2.25 20.91
N GLY A 61 9.91 -1.62 21.30
CA GLY A 61 9.83 -0.19 21.59
C GLY A 61 9.36 0.59 20.36
N GLU A 62 8.44 1.53 20.55
CA GLU A 62 7.85 2.31 19.44
C GLU A 62 8.91 3.07 18.64
N GLU A 63 9.93 3.63 19.32
CA GLU A 63 11.01 4.38 18.66
C GLU A 63 11.83 3.48 17.74
N ASP A 64 12.25 2.31 18.22
CA ASP A 64 13.05 1.35 17.45
C ASP A 64 12.22 0.73 16.32
N VAL A 65 10.94 0.45 16.56
CA VAL A 65 10.03 -0.04 15.52
C VAL A 65 9.83 1.02 14.44
N ALA A 66 9.58 2.28 14.81
CA ALA A 66 9.45 3.38 13.85
C ALA A 66 10.74 3.59 13.05
N ALA A 67 11.91 3.52 13.71
CA ALA A 67 13.20 3.61 13.06
C ALA A 67 13.42 2.46 12.07
N TYR A 68 13.14 1.21 12.49
CA TYR A 68 13.21 0.03 11.62
C TYR A 68 12.32 0.19 10.38
N MET A 69 11.06 0.60 10.55
CA MET A 69 10.11 0.77 9.43
C MET A 69 10.57 1.85 8.45
N LYS A 70 11.17 2.94 8.95
CA LYS A 70 11.58 4.09 8.14
C LYS A 70 12.98 3.96 7.52
N ASP A 71 13.83 3.05 7.99
CA ASP A 71 15.20 2.94 7.47
C ASP A 71 15.19 2.43 6.01
N PRO A 72 15.62 3.24 5.02
CA PRO A 72 15.65 2.81 3.61
C PRO A 72 16.75 1.79 3.32
N LYS A 73 17.72 1.59 4.21
CA LYS A 73 18.78 0.58 4.07
C LYS A 73 18.30 -0.82 4.39
N ILE A 74 17.25 -0.94 5.19
CA ILE A 74 16.63 -2.22 5.54
C ILE A 74 15.66 -2.60 4.42
N PHE A 75 16.06 -3.56 3.58
CA PHE A 75 15.20 -4.15 2.56
C PHE A 75 15.63 -5.60 2.27
N PRO A 76 14.68 -6.56 2.15
CA PRO A 76 13.23 -6.40 2.36
C PRO A 76 12.85 -6.32 3.85
N LYS A 77 11.84 -5.52 4.20
CA LYS A 77 11.19 -5.60 5.52
C LYS A 77 10.14 -6.69 5.51
N LYS A 78 10.25 -7.64 6.42
CA LYS A 78 9.24 -8.70 6.62
C LYS A 78 9.01 -8.89 8.09
N TRP A 79 7.80 -8.65 8.55
CA TRP A 79 7.49 -8.73 9.98
C TRP A 79 6.02 -8.98 10.25
N ILE A 80 5.77 -9.48 11.46
CA ILE A 80 4.46 -9.57 12.09
C ILE A 80 4.54 -8.84 13.43
N ASP A 81 3.54 -8.02 13.75
CA ASP A 81 3.51 -7.36 15.05
C ASP A 81 3.02 -8.31 16.14
N TYR A 82 3.28 -7.97 17.40
CA TYR A 82 2.68 -8.67 18.54
C TYR A 82 2.51 -7.73 19.72
N GLN A 83 1.53 -8.02 20.58
CA GLN A 83 1.13 -7.12 21.66
C GLN A 83 2.06 -7.17 22.87
N HIS A 84 2.51 -8.37 23.27
CA HIS A 84 3.28 -8.57 24.49
C HIS A 84 4.36 -9.65 24.30
N THR A 85 5.57 -9.42 24.82
CA THR A 85 6.69 -10.38 24.73
C THR A 85 6.36 -11.75 25.33
N LEU A 86 5.57 -11.80 26.41
CA LEU A 86 5.10 -13.04 27.04
C LEU A 86 4.25 -13.91 26.11
N TYR A 87 3.75 -13.36 25.00
CA TYR A 87 2.95 -14.11 24.04
C TYR A 87 3.80 -14.98 23.11
N LEU A 88 5.09 -14.67 22.97
CA LEU A 88 6.01 -15.46 22.17
C LEU A 88 6.16 -16.88 22.73
N ASP A 89 6.27 -17.03 24.05
CA ASP A 89 6.37 -18.32 24.75
C ASP A 89 5.19 -19.27 24.49
N GLN A 90 4.06 -18.74 24.01
CA GLN A 90 2.86 -19.52 23.73
C GLN A 90 2.81 -20.02 22.29
N ILE A 91 3.66 -19.50 21.39
CA ILE A 91 3.68 -19.85 19.98
C ILE A 91 4.10 -21.30 19.81
N THR A 92 3.32 -22.04 19.03
CA THR A 92 3.60 -23.45 18.75
C THR A 92 4.66 -23.61 17.65
N PRO A 93 5.36 -24.76 17.60
CA PRO A 93 6.25 -25.06 16.47
C PRO A 93 5.56 -25.01 15.10
N GLN A 94 4.26 -25.33 15.05
CA GLN A 94 3.46 -25.20 13.83
C GLN A 94 3.31 -23.74 13.41
N GLU A 95 2.95 -22.85 14.34
CA GLU A 95 2.83 -21.41 14.07
C GLU A 95 4.19 -20.81 13.65
N VAL A 96 5.31 -21.26 14.25
CA VAL A 96 6.67 -20.90 13.80
C VAL A 96 6.89 -21.34 12.35
N ALA A 97 6.53 -22.57 11.98
CA ALA A 97 6.67 -23.07 10.61
C ALA A 97 5.80 -22.30 9.61
N GLU A 98 4.57 -21.92 10.00
CA GLU A 98 3.68 -21.07 9.20
C GLU A 98 4.29 -19.67 8.98
N MET A 99 4.89 -19.07 10.01
CA MET A 99 5.60 -17.78 9.90
C MET A 99 6.85 -17.86 9.01
N LEU A 100 7.64 -18.94 9.12
CA LEU A 100 8.78 -19.19 8.23
C LEU A 100 8.32 -19.31 6.78
N TYR A 101 7.27 -20.09 6.53
CA TYR A 101 6.68 -20.20 5.20
C TYR A 101 6.16 -18.85 4.70
N LEU A 102 5.51 -18.06 5.55
CA LEU A 102 5.01 -16.73 5.22
C LEU A 102 6.12 -15.78 4.76
N GLY A 103 7.21 -15.70 5.52
CA GLY A 103 8.38 -14.89 5.18
C GLY A 103 9.10 -15.35 3.92
N HIS A 104 9.15 -16.66 3.69
CA HIS A 104 9.83 -17.27 2.54
C HIS A 104 9.01 -17.20 1.24
N ALA A 105 7.78 -17.70 1.29
CA ALA A 105 6.90 -17.86 0.13
C ALA A 105 6.08 -16.60 -0.18
N TYR A 106 6.08 -15.60 0.71
CA TYR A 106 5.21 -14.41 0.61
C TYR A 106 3.73 -14.77 0.52
N ASN A 107 3.38 -15.92 1.09
CA ASN A 107 2.03 -16.45 1.06
C ASN A 107 1.75 -17.22 2.35
N HIS A 108 0.48 -17.34 2.70
CA HIS A 108 0.08 -17.95 3.95
C HIS A 108 -0.51 -19.35 3.71
N ILE A 109 -0.37 -20.24 4.69
CA ILE A 109 -1.10 -21.52 4.73
C ILE A 109 -2.50 -21.25 5.29
N THR A 110 -2.56 -20.52 6.39
CA THR A 110 -3.74 -20.00 7.08
C THR A 110 -3.62 -18.47 7.17
N PRO A 111 -4.71 -17.69 7.18
CA PRO A 111 -4.62 -16.24 7.34
C PRO A 111 -3.73 -15.88 8.54
N PRO A 112 -2.72 -15.00 8.38
CA PRO A 112 -1.61 -14.88 9.33
C PRO A 112 -1.97 -13.99 10.54
N PHE A 113 -3.09 -14.29 11.18
CA PHE A 113 -3.57 -13.65 12.39
C PHE A 113 -3.61 -14.65 13.54
N TYR A 114 -2.55 -14.62 14.33
CA TYR A 114 -2.35 -15.54 15.46
C TYR A 114 -3.00 -14.93 16.69
N TYR A 115 -3.96 -15.67 17.27
CA TYR A 115 -4.68 -15.23 18.47
C TYR A 115 -3.71 -14.91 19.62
N LYS A 116 -2.67 -15.73 19.79
CA LYS A 116 -1.66 -15.57 20.84
C LYS A 116 -0.85 -14.29 20.68
N LEU A 117 -0.42 -13.94 19.46
CA LEU A 117 0.31 -12.70 19.22
C LEU A 117 -0.57 -11.45 19.37
N GLY A 118 -1.87 -11.58 19.11
CA GLY A 118 -2.77 -10.43 19.02
C GLY A 118 -2.42 -9.49 17.86
N ASN A 119 -1.70 -9.98 16.85
CA ASN A 119 -1.11 -9.20 15.77
C ASN A 119 -2.18 -8.47 14.93
N GLN A 120 -1.97 -7.19 14.64
CA GLN A 120 -2.86 -6.38 13.82
C GLN A 120 -2.43 -6.34 12.35
N TYR A 121 -1.14 -6.54 12.09
CA TYR A 121 -0.55 -6.39 10.77
C TYR A 121 0.45 -7.50 10.45
N VAL A 122 0.60 -7.79 9.17
CA VAL A 122 1.78 -8.49 8.66
C VAL A 122 2.25 -7.70 7.45
N TYR A 123 3.53 -7.34 7.43
CA TYR A 123 4.12 -6.53 6.37
C TYR A 123 5.20 -7.32 5.65
N LEU A 124 5.11 -7.41 4.33
CA LEU A 124 6.05 -8.19 3.51
C LEU A 124 6.48 -7.39 2.28
N ASP A 125 7.69 -6.85 2.31
CA ASP A 125 8.37 -6.34 1.11
C ASP A 125 8.80 -7.50 0.22
N ARG A 126 8.30 -7.49 -1.01
CA ARG A 126 8.60 -8.52 -2.01
C ARG A 126 9.81 -8.10 -2.87
N PRO A 127 10.53 -9.07 -3.48
CA PRO A 127 11.71 -8.76 -4.29
C PRO A 127 11.40 -7.88 -5.50
N ASP A 128 10.16 -7.93 -5.99
CA ASP A 128 9.65 -7.06 -7.05
C ASP A 128 9.33 -5.64 -6.56
N ARG A 129 9.65 -5.28 -5.30
CA ARG A 129 9.33 -4.00 -4.64
C ARG A 129 7.83 -3.74 -4.43
N THR A 130 6.97 -4.72 -4.65
CA THR A 130 5.61 -4.65 -4.15
C THR A 130 5.59 -4.90 -2.65
N GLN A 131 4.65 -4.28 -1.95
CA GLN A 131 4.35 -4.54 -0.55
C GLN A 131 3.12 -5.41 -0.49
N LYS A 132 3.19 -6.47 0.31
CA LYS A 132 2.05 -7.32 0.64
C LYS A 132 1.75 -7.14 2.13
N ILE A 133 0.61 -6.52 2.44
CA ILE A 133 0.27 -6.15 3.82
C ILE A 133 -1.07 -6.77 4.19
N TYR A 134 -1.10 -7.50 5.31
CA TYR A 134 -2.32 -7.99 5.93
C TYR A 134 -2.77 -7.00 7.00
N TYR A 135 -4.07 -6.72 7.04
CA TYR A 135 -4.69 -5.82 8.00
C TYR A 135 -5.77 -6.56 8.79
N ARG A 136 -5.70 -6.54 10.11
CA ARG A 136 -6.81 -7.09 10.91
C ARG A 136 -8.06 -6.23 10.75
N ASN A 137 -7.88 -4.90 10.69
CA ASN A 137 -8.91 -3.96 10.28
C ASN A 137 -8.54 -3.33 8.93
N LEU A 138 -9.26 -3.73 7.87
CA LEU A 138 -9.00 -3.25 6.52
C LEU A 138 -9.25 -1.74 6.35
N ASP A 139 -10.03 -1.09 7.22
CA ASP A 139 -10.30 0.36 7.09
C ASP A 139 -9.03 1.21 7.18
N GLN A 140 -8.03 0.74 7.95
CA GLN A 140 -6.73 1.40 8.09
C GLN A 140 -5.96 1.47 6.77
N PHE A 141 -6.16 0.50 5.87
CA PHE A 141 -5.56 0.52 4.54
C PHE A 141 -6.04 1.74 3.73
N PHE A 142 -7.33 2.08 3.78
CA PHE A 142 -7.85 3.22 3.01
C PHE A 142 -7.26 4.54 3.50
N VAL A 143 -6.98 4.67 4.80
CA VAL A 143 -6.26 5.82 5.35
C VAL A 143 -4.82 5.86 4.82
N SER A 144 -4.10 4.73 4.87
CA SER A 144 -2.74 4.66 4.29
C SER A 144 -2.73 5.01 2.79
N LEU A 145 -3.73 4.53 2.04
CA LEU A 145 -3.86 4.79 0.61
C LEU A 145 -4.15 6.27 0.34
N ASP A 146 -4.99 6.92 1.16
CA ASP A 146 -5.24 8.37 1.10
C ASP A 146 -3.94 9.16 1.24
N HIS A 147 -3.11 8.80 2.22
CA HIS A 147 -1.81 9.42 2.44
C HIS A 147 -0.87 9.22 1.25
N ALA A 148 -0.82 8.01 0.67
CA ALA A 148 -0.03 7.73 -0.52
C ALA A 148 -0.48 8.57 -1.73
N ILE A 149 -1.79 8.60 -2.04
CA ILE A 149 -2.34 9.42 -3.14
C ILE A 149 -2.00 10.89 -2.94
N ALA A 150 -2.23 11.43 -1.73
CA ALA A 150 -1.92 12.81 -1.41
C ALA A 150 -0.42 13.12 -1.57
N ARG A 151 0.46 12.20 -1.15
CA ARG A 151 1.91 12.34 -1.30
C ARG A 151 2.32 12.39 -2.78
N HIS A 152 1.84 11.46 -3.61
CA HIS A 152 2.13 11.44 -5.04
C HIS A 152 1.67 12.71 -5.77
N VAL A 153 0.48 13.23 -5.43
CA VAL A 153 0.03 14.53 -5.96
C VAL A 153 1.01 15.64 -5.56
N ARG A 154 1.40 15.74 -4.29
CA ARG A 154 2.33 16.79 -3.82
C ARG A 154 3.71 16.68 -4.48
N GLU A 155 4.24 15.47 -4.62
CA GLU A 155 5.51 15.24 -5.33
C GLU A 155 5.42 15.78 -6.76
N ARG A 156 4.29 15.55 -7.43
CA ARG A 156 4.04 16.10 -8.76
C ARG A 156 3.92 17.63 -8.77
N GLU A 157 3.25 18.24 -7.79
CA GLU A 157 3.17 19.71 -7.68
C GLU A 157 4.56 20.34 -7.60
N VAL A 158 5.48 19.69 -6.87
CA VAL A 158 6.87 20.13 -6.72
C VAL A 158 7.64 19.99 -8.04
N GLU A 159 7.48 18.88 -8.75
CA GLU A 159 8.16 18.64 -10.04
C GLU A 159 7.74 19.62 -11.13
N LEU A 160 6.44 19.94 -11.22
CA LEU A 160 5.89 20.85 -12.22
C LEU A 160 6.22 22.33 -11.96
N GLN A 161 7.12 22.62 -11.01
CA GLN A 161 7.63 23.95 -10.66
C GLN A 161 6.54 24.97 -10.31
N PHE A 162 5.35 24.52 -9.91
CA PHE A 162 4.28 25.38 -9.40
C PHE A 162 4.62 25.82 -7.97
N TRP A 163 5.47 26.84 -7.86
CA TRP A 163 5.70 27.67 -6.67
C TRP A 163 6.01 26.92 -5.36
N ARG A 164 7.23 27.12 -4.83
CA ARG A 164 7.68 26.69 -3.48
C ARG A 164 6.72 27.01 -2.33
N LYS A 165 5.75 27.92 -2.52
CA LYS A 165 4.74 28.36 -1.55
C LYS A 165 3.63 27.33 -1.30
N LEU A 166 3.35 26.41 -2.23
CA LEU A 166 2.29 25.38 -2.09
C LEU A 166 2.71 24.15 -1.27
N ARG A 167 4.00 24.04 -0.92
CA ARG A 167 4.58 22.89 -0.20
C ARG A 167 3.93 22.60 1.16
N ASN A 168 3.34 23.63 1.79
CA ASN A 168 2.80 23.54 3.14
C ASN A 168 1.28 23.36 3.19
N GLU A 169 0.60 23.43 2.04
CA GLU A 169 -0.84 23.24 1.99
C GLU A 169 -1.16 21.74 1.89
N THR A 170 -2.13 21.30 2.69
CA THR A 170 -2.57 19.90 2.73
C THR A 170 -3.42 19.54 1.50
N ILE A 171 -3.37 18.28 1.09
CA ILE A 171 -4.32 17.70 0.14
C ILE A 171 -5.46 17.15 0.99
N ALA A 172 -6.70 17.49 0.67
CA ALA A 172 -7.85 16.94 1.38
C ALA A 172 -7.93 15.41 1.19
N PRO A 173 -8.38 14.63 2.20
CA PRO A 173 -8.58 13.19 2.06
C PRO A 173 -9.70 12.86 1.05
N LEU A 174 -9.73 11.64 0.52
CA LEU A 174 -10.86 11.20 -0.30
C LEU A 174 -12.09 11.00 0.60
N PRO A 175 -13.26 11.54 0.22
CA PRO A 175 -14.49 11.30 0.96
C PRO A 175 -15.00 9.86 0.79
N ASP A 176 -15.64 9.31 1.84
CA ASP A 176 -16.08 7.90 1.92
C ASP A 176 -16.84 7.38 0.69
N HIS A 177 -17.70 8.21 0.09
CA HIS A 177 -18.46 7.82 -1.10
C HIS A 177 -17.58 7.51 -2.32
N LEU A 178 -16.40 8.13 -2.42
CA LEU A 178 -15.43 7.79 -3.46
C LEU A 178 -14.78 6.45 -3.18
N TRP A 179 -14.53 6.09 -1.91
CA TRP A 179 -14.02 4.76 -1.58
C TRP A 179 -15.01 3.66 -1.96
N VAL A 180 -16.32 3.88 -1.76
CA VAL A 180 -17.36 2.97 -2.26
C VAL A 180 -17.27 2.81 -3.79
N THR A 181 -16.98 3.88 -4.51
CA THR A 181 -16.88 3.90 -5.98
C THR A 181 -15.58 3.23 -6.48
N LEU A 182 -14.46 3.45 -5.80
CA LEU A 182 -13.14 2.95 -6.19
C LEU A 182 -12.90 1.51 -5.76
N ARG A 183 -13.59 1.03 -4.72
CA ARG A 183 -13.36 -0.31 -4.14
C ARG A 183 -13.42 -1.45 -5.16
N PRO A 184 -14.37 -1.51 -6.12
CA PRO A 184 -14.35 -2.53 -7.17
C PRO A 184 -13.07 -2.50 -8.00
N LEU A 185 -12.58 -1.31 -8.37
CA LEU A 185 -11.33 -1.15 -9.12
C LEU A 185 -10.12 -1.61 -8.30
N LEU A 186 -10.11 -1.36 -6.99
CA LEU A 186 -9.05 -1.83 -6.10
C LEU A 186 -9.07 -3.36 -5.99
N ILE A 187 -10.25 -4.00 -5.97
CA ILE A 187 -10.39 -5.45 -5.94
C ILE A 187 -9.85 -6.07 -7.24
N ASP A 188 -10.17 -5.49 -8.39
CA ASP A 188 -9.68 -5.98 -9.68
C ASP A 188 -8.18 -5.65 -9.90
N GLY A 189 -7.66 -4.65 -9.18
CA GLY A 189 -6.27 -4.21 -9.24
C GLY A 189 -6.09 -3.02 -10.17
N VAL A 190 -5.84 -1.84 -9.61
CA VAL A 190 -5.79 -0.57 -10.34
C VAL A 190 -4.44 0.13 -10.18
N LEU A 191 -3.98 0.75 -11.26
CA LEU A 191 -2.81 1.62 -11.30
C LEU A 191 -3.25 3.08 -11.42
N PHE A 192 -2.80 3.91 -10.48
CA PHE A 192 -2.88 5.36 -10.52
C PHE A 192 -1.61 5.87 -11.21
N SER A 193 -1.77 6.51 -12.37
CA SER A 193 -0.64 7.08 -13.12
C SER A 193 -0.45 8.55 -12.77
N PHE A 194 0.57 8.86 -11.96
CA PHE A 194 0.94 10.24 -11.66
C PHE A 194 1.93 10.81 -12.69
N ASP A 195 2.53 9.97 -13.53
CA ASP A 195 3.26 10.41 -14.74
C ASP A 195 2.33 11.10 -15.74
N ASP A 196 1.14 10.54 -15.93
CA ASP A 196 0.14 10.94 -16.94
C ASP A 196 -0.84 11.99 -16.43
N ILE A 197 -0.57 12.53 -15.25
CA ILE A 197 -1.45 13.50 -14.60
C ILE A 197 -1.64 14.73 -15.49
N ARG A 198 -2.91 15.05 -15.76
CA ARG A 198 -3.27 16.26 -16.51
C ARG A 198 -3.52 17.37 -15.51
N VAL A 199 -2.89 18.51 -15.72
CA VAL A 199 -3.03 19.67 -14.83
C VAL A 199 -3.63 20.84 -15.61
N HIS A 200 -4.79 21.31 -15.16
CA HIS A 200 -5.45 22.48 -15.73
C HIS A 200 -5.95 23.40 -14.61
N GLN A 201 -5.45 24.64 -14.56
CA GLN A 201 -5.86 25.62 -13.53
C GLN A 201 -5.76 25.11 -12.07
N ARG A 202 -4.76 24.26 -11.77
CA ARG A 202 -4.58 23.57 -10.47
C ARG A 202 -5.67 22.54 -10.15
N ASP A 203 -6.41 22.10 -11.14
CA ASP A 203 -7.15 20.84 -11.07
C ASP A 203 -6.25 19.74 -11.64
N TYR A 204 -6.12 18.65 -10.89
CA TYR A 204 -5.29 17.49 -11.24
C TYR A 204 -6.19 16.35 -11.64
N GLU A 205 -5.94 15.74 -12.79
CA GLU A 205 -6.64 14.55 -13.25
C GLU A 205 -5.64 13.40 -13.31
N VAL A 206 -5.79 12.45 -12.39
CA VAL A 206 -4.96 11.23 -12.28
C VAL A 206 -5.65 10.10 -13.03
N PRO A 207 -5.09 9.61 -14.13
CA PRO A 207 -5.64 8.46 -14.84
C PRO A 207 -5.52 7.16 -14.04
N LEU A 208 -6.59 6.38 -14.06
CA LEU A 208 -6.67 5.06 -13.45
C LEU A 208 -6.70 3.99 -14.55
N TYR A 209 -5.79 3.02 -14.45
CA TYR A 209 -5.66 1.93 -15.42
C TYR A 209 -5.88 0.57 -14.76
N GLN A 210 -6.63 -0.30 -15.43
CA GLN A 210 -6.70 -1.72 -15.11
C GLN A 210 -5.60 -2.44 -15.89
N LEU A 211 -4.72 -3.15 -15.18
CA LEU A 211 -3.62 -3.87 -15.82
C LEU A 211 -4.14 -5.16 -16.46
N ARG A 212 -3.83 -5.38 -17.74
CA ARG A 212 -4.20 -6.64 -18.44
C ARG A 212 -3.28 -7.81 -18.09
N ARG A 213 -2.15 -7.52 -17.48
CA ARG A 213 -1.14 -8.49 -17.06
C ARG A 213 -0.70 -8.21 -15.63
N LYS A 214 -0.09 -9.22 -15.01
CA LYS A 214 0.59 -9.04 -13.74
C LYS A 214 1.61 -7.91 -13.86
N LEU A 215 1.64 -7.00 -12.88
CA LEU A 215 2.65 -5.96 -12.82
C LEU A 215 4.04 -6.60 -12.73
N LEU A 216 4.84 -6.49 -13.80
CA LEU A 216 6.23 -6.94 -13.85
C LEU A 216 7.12 -5.70 -13.80
N LEU A 217 7.77 -5.50 -12.65
CA LEU A 217 8.56 -4.30 -12.35
C LEU A 217 10.01 -4.40 -12.86
N THR A 218 10.36 -5.45 -13.60
CA THR A 218 11.72 -5.70 -14.10
C THR A 218 12.25 -4.56 -14.96
N ASP A 219 11.38 -3.76 -15.60
CA ASP A 219 11.80 -2.74 -16.57
C ASP A 219 11.23 -1.32 -16.34
N GLN A 220 10.54 -1.03 -15.23
CA GLN A 220 9.83 0.25 -15.00
C GLN A 220 8.77 0.62 -16.06
N THR A 221 8.57 -0.22 -17.08
CA THR A 221 7.60 0.01 -18.15
C THR A 221 6.29 -0.68 -17.81
N TRP A 222 5.43 0.00 -17.05
CA TRP A 222 4.02 -0.08 -17.41
C TRP A 222 3.95 0.40 -18.88
N LEU A 223 3.41 -0.42 -19.79
CA LEU A 223 3.40 -0.08 -21.21
C LEU A 223 2.16 0.78 -21.47
N ARG A 224 2.36 2.11 -21.37
CA ARG A 224 1.34 3.10 -21.70
C ARG A 224 0.68 2.75 -23.05
N GLY A 225 -0.63 2.50 -23.02
CA GLY A 225 -1.43 2.19 -24.21
C GLY A 225 -1.81 0.71 -24.39
N GLU A 226 -1.30 -0.20 -23.56
CA GLU A 226 -1.75 -1.61 -23.57
C GLU A 226 -2.84 -1.92 -22.53
N ASP A 227 -2.93 -1.08 -21.48
CA ASP A 227 -3.83 -1.23 -20.34
C ASP A 227 -5.12 -0.41 -20.51
N ASP A 228 -6.19 -0.84 -19.84
CA ASP A 228 -7.52 -0.26 -20.00
C ASP A 228 -7.71 0.95 -19.08
N LEU A 229 -8.03 2.12 -19.65
CA LEU A 229 -8.39 3.30 -18.87
C LEU A 229 -9.76 3.06 -18.21
N VAL A 230 -9.77 2.94 -16.88
CA VAL A 230 -10.98 2.65 -16.08
C VAL A 230 -11.53 3.88 -15.35
N GLY A 231 -10.86 5.02 -15.45
CA GLY A 231 -11.42 6.31 -15.04
C GLY A 231 -10.38 7.37 -14.78
N LEU A 232 -10.85 8.51 -14.28
CA LEU A 232 -10.03 9.65 -13.87
C LEU A 232 -10.39 10.03 -12.43
N LEU A 233 -9.39 10.03 -11.55
CA LEU A 233 -9.52 10.61 -10.21
C LEU A 233 -9.11 12.07 -10.28
N LYS A 234 -10.05 12.99 -10.04
CA LYS A 234 -9.83 14.43 -10.20
C LYS A 234 -9.80 15.15 -8.86
N TYR A 235 -8.77 15.95 -8.63
CA TYR A 235 -8.63 16.81 -7.47
C TYR A 235 -8.72 18.28 -7.89
N SER A 236 -9.63 19.04 -7.29
CA SER A 236 -9.64 20.50 -7.46
C SER A 236 -8.95 21.19 -6.30
N ARG A 237 -7.83 21.87 -6.56
CA ARG A 237 -7.10 22.61 -5.52
C ARG A 237 -7.91 23.78 -4.98
N LYS A 238 -8.68 24.45 -5.85
CA LYS A 238 -9.52 25.59 -5.46
C LYS A 238 -10.64 25.17 -4.51
N GLN A 239 -11.23 24.00 -4.74
CA GLN A 239 -12.36 23.51 -3.95
C GLN A 239 -11.94 22.55 -2.83
N GLN A 240 -10.70 22.06 -2.84
CA GLN A 240 -10.20 21.01 -1.94
C GLN A 240 -11.11 19.77 -1.97
N LYS A 241 -11.51 19.36 -3.18
CA LYS A 241 -12.48 18.27 -3.39
C LYS A 241 -11.98 17.29 -4.43
N TRP A 242 -12.23 16.02 -4.13
CA TRP A 242 -12.04 14.91 -5.05
C TRP A 242 -13.35 14.57 -5.77
N ARG A 243 -13.23 14.08 -7.00
CA ARG A 243 -14.32 13.44 -7.75
C ARG A 243 -13.76 12.33 -8.63
N PHE A 244 -14.55 11.31 -8.89
CA PHE A 244 -14.23 10.27 -9.85
C PHE A 244 -15.05 10.48 -11.13
N GLU A 245 -14.43 10.32 -12.29
CA GLU A 245 -15.08 10.33 -13.59
C GLU A 245 -14.79 9.00 -14.30
N ALA A 246 -15.85 8.23 -14.56
CA ALA A 246 -15.74 7.01 -15.34
C ALA A 246 -15.29 7.30 -16.79
N PRO A 247 -14.70 6.33 -17.49
CA PRO A 247 -14.30 6.51 -18.88
C PRO A 247 -15.54 6.86 -19.70
N LYS A 248 -15.41 7.77 -20.66
CA LYS A 248 -16.47 7.98 -21.64
C LYS A 248 -16.59 6.71 -22.46
N THR A 249 -17.62 5.92 -22.22
CA THR A 249 -17.97 4.84 -23.13
C THR A 249 -18.36 5.50 -24.45
N GLU A 250 -17.58 5.33 -25.50
CA GLU A 250 -18.09 5.55 -26.85
C GLU A 250 -19.23 4.54 -27.01
N ARG A 251 -20.48 4.99 -26.83
CA ARG A 251 -21.63 4.29 -27.37
C ARG A 251 -21.43 4.32 -28.88
N ASN A 252 -20.89 3.24 -29.44
CA ASN A 252 -21.07 2.95 -30.85
C ASN A 252 -22.57 3.08 -31.12
N GLY A 253 -22.93 4.11 -31.90
CA GLY A 253 -24.29 4.32 -32.35
C GLY A 253 -24.67 3.16 -33.26
N GLU A 254 -25.29 2.13 -32.69
CA GLU A 254 -26.23 1.31 -33.43
C GLU A 254 -27.57 2.07 -33.48
N ASP A 255 -27.58 3.17 -34.23
CA ASP A 255 -28.79 3.58 -34.94
C ASP A 255 -28.83 2.73 -36.22
N VAL A 256 -29.31 1.50 -36.10
CA VAL A 256 -29.81 0.75 -37.25
C VAL A 256 -31.25 1.20 -37.43
N ASN A 257 -31.45 2.04 -38.45
CA ASN A 257 -32.76 2.36 -39.02
C ASN A 257 -33.61 1.08 -39.15
N ALA A 258 -34.80 1.10 -38.55
CA ALA A 258 -35.95 0.31 -38.96
C ALA A 258 -37.20 1.19 -38.84
#